data_AF-A0A1R3S2R1-F1
#
_entry.id   AF-A0A1R3S2R1-F1
#
_cell.length_a   1.000
_cell.length_b   1.000
_cell.length_c   1.000
_cell.angle_alpha   90.00
_cell.angle_beta   90.00
_cell.angle_gamma   90.00
#
_symmetry.space_group_name_H-M   'P 1'
#
loop_
_entity.id
_entity.type
_entity.pdbx_description
1 polymer ?
#
loop_
_entity_poly.entity_id
_entity_poly.type
_entity_poly.pdbx_seq_one_letter_code
_entity_poly.pdbx_strand_id
1 'polypeptide(L)'
;MPPPSRRLLIFQEARNPQNPAELVYVPVNKLGLPICGSGPELPSILELPLRILRAFTDIFNQPKYKGWALVGAGPYHDTSEEGKYYAVVLEQVQDLGVV
;
A
#
# COMPACT_ATOMS: atom_id res chain seq x y z
N MET A 1 8.23 -24.36 1.26
CA MET A 1 7.91 -23.36 0.23
C MET A 1 8.76 -22.13 0.48
N PRO A 2 9.32 -21.48 -0.56
CA PRO A 2 9.96 -20.18 -0.37
C PRO A 2 8.94 -19.18 0.21
N PRO A 3 9.37 -18.24 1.07
CA PRO A 3 8.48 -17.22 1.60
C PRO A 3 7.85 -16.41 0.46
N PRO A 4 6.59 -15.99 0.59
CA PRO A 4 5.93 -15.18 -0.43
C PRO A 4 6.68 -13.84 -0.61
N SER A 5 6.78 -13.39 -1.86
CA SER A 5 7.42 -12.12 -2.18
C SER A 5 6.63 -10.95 -1.58
N ARG A 6 7.30 -10.09 -0.80
CA ARG A 6 6.68 -8.89 -0.22
C ARG A 6 7.30 -7.61 -0.73
N ARG A 7 6.50 -6.56 -0.83
CA ARG A 7 6.92 -5.22 -1.24
C ARG A 7 6.34 -4.16 -0.33
N LEU A 8 7.15 -3.17 0.02
CA LEU A 8 6.73 -1.96 0.72
C LEU A 8 6.46 -0.85 -0.29
N LEU A 9 5.24 -0.32 -0.28
CA LEU A 9 4.85 0.90 -0.99
C LEU A 9 4.65 2.04 0.00
N ILE A 10 4.99 3.25 -0.43
CA ILE A 10 4.76 4.49 0.28
C ILE A 10 3.83 5.35 -0.55
N PHE A 11 2.76 5.81 0.07
CA PHE A 11 1.78 6.70 -0.54
C PHE A 11 1.76 8.03 0.19
N GLN A 12 1.72 9.13 -0.57
CA GLN A 12 1.49 10.46 -0.04
C GLN A 12 0.01 10.81 -0.15
N GLU A 13 -0.59 11.31 0.92
CA GLU A 13 -1.91 11.95 0.92
C GLU A 13 -1.79 13.32 0.26
N ALA A 14 -2.52 13.53 -0.82
CA ALA A 14 -2.54 14.79 -1.57
C ALA A 14 -3.98 15.19 -1.90
N ARG A 15 -4.19 16.45 -2.29
CA ARG A 15 -5.48 16.90 -2.83
C ARG A 15 -5.55 16.63 -4.33
N ASN A 16 -6.69 16.18 -4.82
CA ASN A 16 -6.90 16.00 -6.26
C ASN A 16 -6.79 17.37 -6.96
N PRO A 17 -5.89 17.55 -7.95
CA PRO A 17 -5.75 18.82 -8.67
C PRO A 17 -7.03 19.25 -9.41
N GLN A 18 -7.85 18.28 -9.83
CA GLN A 18 -9.12 18.53 -10.53
C GLN A 18 -10.29 18.76 -9.57
N ASN A 19 -10.16 18.30 -8.32
CA ASN A 19 -11.17 18.46 -7.28
C ASN A 19 -10.51 18.62 -5.90
N PRO A 20 -10.15 19.84 -5.47
CA PRO A 20 -9.40 20.05 -4.23
C PRO A 20 -10.10 19.58 -2.94
N ALA A 21 -11.40 19.29 -2.98
CA ALA A 21 -12.15 18.72 -1.86
C ALA A 21 -11.91 17.20 -1.68
N GLU A 22 -11.35 16.54 -2.70
CA GLU A 22 -11.06 15.12 -2.72
C GLU A 22 -9.60 14.84 -2.35
N LEU A 23 -9.40 13.87 -1.46
CA LEU A 23 -8.07 13.36 -1.12
C LEU A 23 -7.72 12.17 -2.01
N VAL A 24 -6.51 12.19 -2.55
CA VAL A 24 -5.92 11.11 -3.35
C VAL A 24 -4.65 10.61 -2.68
N TYR A 25 -4.29 9.37 -2.97
CA TYR A 25 -3.10 8.73 -2.42
C TYR A 25 -2.16 8.39 -3.56
N VAL A 26 -1.05 9.13 -3.64
CA VAL A 26 -0.11 9.06 -4.76
C VAL A 26 1.07 8.18 -4.37
N PRO A 27 1.39 7.12 -5.13
CA PRO A 27 2.54 6.27 -4.81
C PRO A 27 3.85 7.05 -5.02
N VAL A 28 4.66 7.13 -3.98
CA VAL A 28 6.01 7.72 -4.00
C VAL A 28 6.98 6.76 -4.70
N ASN A 29 6.90 5.46 -4.42
CA ASN A 29 7.76 4.43 -5.00
C ASN A 29 6.95 3.42 -5.85
N LYS A 30 6.86 3.65 -7.16
CA LYS A 30 5.99 2.86 -8.06
C LYS A 30 6.32 1.36 -8.13
N LEU A 31 7.59 0.97 -7.95
CA LEU A 31 8.02 -0.43 -8.02
C LEU A 31 7.85 -1.19 -6.70
N GLY A 32 7.73 -0.47 -5.58
CA GLY A 32 7.83 -1.01 -4.23
C GLY A 32 9.26 -1.40 -3.85
N LEU A 33 9.61 -1.26 -2.57
CA LEU A 33 10.88 -1.75 -2.03
C LEU A 33 10.73 -3.24 -1.69
N PRO A 34 11.60 -4.14 -2.19
CA PRO A 34 11.54 -5.55 -1.85
C PRO A 34 11.79 -5.74 -0.35
N ILE A 35 11.01 -6.60 0.28
CA ILE A 35 11.18 -6.96 1.69
C ILE A 35 11.84 -8.34 1.76
N CYS A 36 12.96 -8.42 2.48
CA CYS A 36 13.59 -9.68 2.88
C CYS A 36 13.21 -10.00 4.34
N GLY A 37 13.03 -11.29 4.66
CA GLY A 37 12.72 -11.72 6.02
C GLY A 37 11.27 -11.39 6.44
N SER A 38 11.05 -11.10 7.72
CA SER A 38 9.72 -10.79 8.27
C SER A 38 9.14 -9.46 7.77
N GLY A 39 10.00 -8.50 7.41
CA GLY A 39 9.58 -7.15 7.04
C GLY A 39 9.19 -6.29 8.23
N PRO A 40 8.79 -5.02 7.96
CA PRO A 40 8.31 -4.13 9.00
C PRO A 40 6.96 -4.60 9.53
N GLU A 41 6.79 -4.56 10.85
CA GLU A 41 5.49 -4.74 11.48
C GLU A 41 4.67 -3.46 11.27
N LEU A 42 3.60 -3.58 10.49
CA LEU A 42 2.62 -2.51 10.29
C LEU A 42 1.32 -2.84 11.03
N PRO A 43 0.56 -1.82 11.46
CA PRO A 43 -0.74 -2.04 12.06
C PRO A 43 -1.70 -2.72 11.08
N SER A 44 -2.78 -3.26 11.64
CA SER A 44 -3.84 -3.85 10.83
C SER A 44 -4.44 -2.79 9.91
N ILE A 45 -4.71 -3.15 8.66
CA ILE A 45 -5.43 -2.27 7.74
C ILE A 45 -6.75 -1.77 8.33
N LEU A 46 -7.39 -2.57 9.20
CA LEU A 46 -8.65 -2.22 9.85
C LEU A 46 -8.52 -1.03 10.83
N GLU A 47 -7.31 -0.66 11.23
CA GLU A 47 -7.05 0.52 12.05
C GLU A 47 -7.01 1.81 11.23
N LEU A 48 -7.03 1.71 9.90
CA LEU A 48 -7.09 2.88 9.03
C LEU A 48 -8.50 3.49 8.97
N PRO A 49 -8.62 4.82 8.89
CA PRO A 49 -9.89 5.49 8.60
C PRO A 49 -10.56 4.96 7.32
N LEU A 50 -11.89 4.85 7.34
CA LEU A 50 -12.71 4.35 6.22
C LEU A 50 -12.40 5.01 4.86
N ARG A 51 -12.07 6.31 4.87
CA ARG A 51 -11.70 7.03 3.64
C ARG A 51 -10.43 6.46 2.98
N ILE A 52 -9.49 5.98 3.78
CA ILE A 52 -8.24 5.39 3.30
C ILE A 52 -8.50 3.98 2.83
N LEU A 53 -9.27 3.21 3.61
CA LEU A 53 -9.70 1.85 3.24
C LEU A 53 -10.35 1.83 1.85
N ARG A 54 -11.26 2.78 1.60
CA ARG A 54 -11.90 2.95 0.30
C ARG A 54 -10.87 3.26 -0.79
N ALA A 55 -10.03 4.27 -0.58
CA ALA A 55 -9.05 4.68 -1.58
C ALA A 55 -8.03 3.58 -1.91
N PHE A 56 -7.53 2.86 -0.90
CA PHE A 56 -6.61 1.74 -1.08
C PHE A 56 -7.30 0.57 -1.79
N THR A 57 -8.57 0.28 -1.47
CA THR A 57 -9.35 -0.70 -2.22
C THR A 57 -9.41 -0.34 -3.70
N ASP A 58 -9.72 0.91 -4.03
CA ASP A 58 -9.79 1.38 -5.42
C ASP A 58 -8.41 1.32 -6.12
N ILE A 59 -7.33 1.66 -5.41
CA ILE A 59 -5.97 1.60 -5.93
C ILE A 59 -5.53 0.16 -6.20
N PHE A 60 -5.70 -0.75 -5.23
CA PHE A 60 -5.20 -2.12 -5.31
C PHE A 60 -6.08 -3.06 -6.15
N ASN A 61 -7.30 -2.64 -6.51
CA ASN A 61 -8.12 -3.31 -7.53
C ASN A 61 -7.65 -3.03 -8.97
N GLN A 62 -6.69 -2.12 -9.18
CA GLN A 62 -6.17 -1.85 -10.53
C GLN A 62 -5.39 -3.06 -11.09
N PRO A 63 -5.42 -3.31 -12.42
CA PRO A 63 -4.77 -4.46 -13.04
C PRO A 63 -3.28 -4.63 -12.70
N LYS A 64 -2.56 -3.53 -12.44
CA LYS A 64 -1.14 -3.53 -12.08
C LYS A 64 -0.83 -4.24 -10.75
N TYR A 65 -1.83 -4.38 -9.88
CA TYR A 65 -1.71 -5.07 -8.59
C TYR A 65 -2.35 -6.47 -8.60
N LYS A 66 -2.76 -6.98 -9.76
CA LYS A 66 -3.25 -8.36 -9.87
C LYS A 66 -2.22 -9.33 -9.30
N GLY A 67 -2.67 -10.26 -8.47
CA GLY A 67 -1.81 -11.24 -7.79
C GLY A 67 -1.07 -10.67 -6.58
N TRP A 68 -1.41 -9.47 -6.10
CA TRP A 68 -0.90 -8.90 -4.86
C TRP A 68 -2.04 -8.66 -3.87
N ALA A 69 -1.83 -9.05 -2.62
CA ALA A 69 -2.73 -8.79 -1.51
C ALA A 69 -2.12 -7.75 -0.58
N LEU A 70 -2.95 -6.84 -0.08
CA LEU A 70 -2.56 -5.93 1.00
C LEU A 70 -2.61 -6.69 2.33
N VAL A 71 -1.47 -6.75 3.02
CA VAL A 71 -1.34 -7.49 4.30
C VAL A 71 -1.07 -6.61 5.51
N GLY A 72 -0.66 -5.36 5.31
CA GLY A 72 -0.50 -4.38 6.38
C GLY A 72 -0.43 -2.97 5.82
N ALA A 73 -0.95 -2.00 6.56
CA ALA A 73 -0.87 -0.60 6.15
C ALA A 73 -1.00 0.33 7.38
N GLY A 74 -0.23 1.41 7.39
CA GLY A 74 -0.22 2.34 8.51
C GLY A 74 0.35 3.71 8.14
N PRO A 75 0.14 4.73 8.99
CA PRO A 75 0.83 6.01 8.85
C PRO A 75 2.34 5.80 8.81
N TYR A 76 3.00 6.49 7.90
CA TYR A 76 4.46 6.55 7.81
C TYR A 76 4.89 7.97 8.13
N HIS A 77 5.70 8.14 9.17
CA HIS A 77 6.24 9.44 9.56
C HIS A 77 7.67 9.55 9.04
N ASP A 78 7.84 10.34 7.99
CA ASP A 78 9.16 10.74 7.51
C ASP A 78 9.53 12.08 8.16
N THR A 79 10.62 12.11 8.92
CA THR A 79 11.11 13.34 9.56
C THR A 79 11.86 14.24 8.58
N SER A 80 12.19 13.74 7.38
CA SER A 80 12.94 14.48 6.37
C SER A 80 12.07 15.16 5.31
N GLU A 81 10.80 14.79 5.21
CA GLU A 81 9.87 15.25 4.18
C GLU A 81 8.59 15.82 4.79
N GLU A 82 8.11 16.95 4.27
CA GLU A 82 6.82 17.51 4.67
C GLU A 82 5.66 16.76 4.01
N GLY A 83 4.70 16.31 4.82
CA GLY A 83 3.48 15.73 4.31
C GLY A 83 2.95 14.61 5.17
N LYS A 84 1.92 13.94 4.66
CA LYS A 84 1.29 12.80 5.32
C LYS A 84 1.41 11.57 4.43
N TYR A 85 2.07 10.55 4.97
CA TYR A 85 2.41 9.35 4.22
C TYR A 85 1.83 8.11 4.87
N TYR A 86 1.70 7.06 4.06
CA TYR A 86 1.25 5.75 4.49
C TYR A 86 2.17 4.68 3.90
N ALA A 87 2.62 3.79 4.76
CA ALA A 87 3.30 2.56 4.38
C ALA A 87 2.25 1.48 4.11
N VAL A 88 2.44 0.73 3.03
CA VAL A 88 1.59 -0.41 2.66
C VAL A 88 2.47 -1.59 2.29
N VAL A 89 2.25 -2.74 2.93
CA VAL A 89 2.90 -3.99 2.57
C VAL A 89 1.97 -4.79 1.68
N LEU A 90 2.46 -5.12 0.50
CA LEU A 90 1.85 -6.08 -0.41
C LEU A 90 2.57 -7.42 -0.33
N GLU A 91 1.81 -8.50 -0.37
CA GLU A 91 2.29 -9.86 -0.48
C GLU A 91 1.79 -10.47 -1.78
N GLN A 92 2.69 -11.12 -2.54
CA GLN A 92 2.31 -11.81 -3.76
C GLN A 92 1.49 -13.04 -3.42
N VAL A 93 0.24 -13.08 -3.88
CA VAL A 93 -0.60 -14.26 -3.79
C VAL A 93 -0.05 -15.26 -4.80
N GLN A 94 0.41 -16.43 -4.33
CA GLN A 94 0.73 -17.51 -5.25
C GLN A 94 -0.56 -17.86 -6.01
N ASP A 95 -0.50 -17.88 -7.34
CA ASP A 95 -1.52 -18.54 -8.14
C ASP A 95 -1.51 -20.00 -7.67
N LEU A 96 -2.46 -20.34 -6.80
CA LEU A 96 -2.84 -21.72 -6.56
C LEU A 96 -3.47 -22.14 -7.89
N GLY A 97 -2.63 -22.56 -8.84
CA GLY A 97 -3.06 -23.06 -10.13
C GLY A 97 -4.14 -24.09 -9.87
N VAL A 98 -5.39 -23.71 -10.13
CA VAL A 98 -6.48 -24.65 -10.24
C VAL A 98 -6.16 -25.40 -11.52
N VAL A 99 -5.55 -26.57 -11.34
CA VAL A 99 -5.34 -27.58 -12.37
C VAL A 99 -6.68 -28.05 -12.89
#